data_AF-A0A351AWC0-F1
#
_entry.id   AF-A0A351AWC0-F1
#
_cell.length_a   1.000
_cell.length_b   1.000
_cell.length_c   1.000
_cell.angle_alpha   90.00
_cell.angle_beta   90.00
_cell.angle_gamma   90.00
#
_symmetry.space_group_name_H-M   'P 1'
#
loop_
_entity.id
_entity.type
_entity.pdbx_description
1 polymer ?
#
loop_
_entity_poly.entity_id
_entity_poly.type
_entity_poly.pdbx_seq_one_letter_code
_entity_poly.pdbx_strand_id
1 'polypeptide(L)'
;DEDECDEVESKDNAAADEAADKPASVFFGQVVVTEGEFRSFTRRKLNEILREKGAIIESTITGNTDFYIVGDIPLEKLDSNCLSSNGRKLERLLDKGESYATELDEDKLLALLAEE
;
A
#
# COMPACT_ATOMS: atom_id res chain seq x y z
N ASP A 1 36.91 13.12 15.38
CA ASP A 1 36.13 12.08 14.70
C ASP A 1 34.83 12.72 14.25
N GLU A 2 34.64 12.61 12.94
CA GLU A 2 33.61 13.08 12.00
C GLU A 2 32.29 13.67 12.55
N ASP A 3 32.06 14.94 12.21
CA ASP A 3 30.78 15.65 12.24
C ASP A 3 29.82 15.15 11.13
N GLU A 4 28.54 15.04 11.50
CA GLU A 4 27.36 15.59 10.81
C GLU A 4 27.07 15.25 9.31
N CYS A 5 25.92 14.59 9.08
CA CYS A 5 25.07 14.65 7.88
C CYS A 5 23.69 14.12 8.33
N ASP A 6 22.72 14.95 8.72
CA ASP A 6 21.86 15.82 7.91
C ASP A 6 20.79 15.07 7.09
N GLU A 7 19.71 15.78 6.84
CA GLU A 7 18.34 15.34 6.78
C GLU A 7 17.88 14.78 5.42
N VAL A 8 16.62 14.36 5.44
CA VAL A 8 15.62 14.26 4.36
C VAL A 8 15.81 13.23 3.25
N GLU A 9 14.79 12.39 3.06
CA GLU A 9 14.06 12.36 1.79
C GLU A 9 12.58 12.09 2.06
N SER A 10 11.86 13.15 2.43
CA SER A 10 10.44 13.27 2.09
C SER A 10 10.37 13.37 0.58
N LYS A 11 10.12 12.25 -0.09
CA LYS A 11 9.79 12.23 -1.51
C LYS A 11 8.28 12.18 -1.64
N ASP A 12 7.67 13.35 -1.51
CA ASP A 12 6.44 13.69 -2.20
C ASP A 12 6.59 13.29 -3.67
N ASN A 13 5.75 12.37 -4.14
CA ASN A 13 5.59 12.15 -5.57
C ASN A 13 4.11 12.20 -5.91
N ALA A 14 3.59 13.42 -5.84
CA ALA A 14 2.40 13.85 -6.54
C ALA A 14 2.75 13.98 -8.03
N ALA A 15 2.15 13.12 -8.85
CA ALA A 15 1.96 13.36 -10.27
C ALA A 15 0.65 12.68 -10.69
N ALA A 16 -0.43 13.45 -10.58
CA ALA A 16 -1.62 13.28 -11.39
C ALA A 16 -1.29 13.82 -12.78
N ASP A 17 -1.48 13.02 -13.84
CA ASP A 17 -2.17 13.43 -15.08
C ASP A 17 -2.21 12.25 -16.07
N GLU A 18 -3.43 11.79 -16.38
CA GLU A 18 -3.95 11.36 -17.69
C GLU A 18 -5.15 10.42 -17.44
N ALA A 19 -6.30 11.07 -17.25
CA ALA A 19 -7.60 10.43 -17.25
C ALA A 19 -7.93 9.90 -18.65
N ALA A 20 -7.42 8.71 -18.97
CA ALA A 20 -7.84 7.97 -20.15
C ALA A 20 -8.91 6.94 -19.75
N ASP A 21 -10.16 7.30 -20.00
CA ASP A 21 -11.32 6.44 -20.29
C ASP A 21 -11.10 4.95 -19.98
N LYS A 22 -11.18 4.59 -18.69
CA LYS A 22 -11.18 3.20 -18.22
C LYS A 22 -12.35 3.06 -17.25
N PRO A 23 -13.02 1.90 -17.20
CA PRO A 23 -14.08 1.67 -16.21
C PRO A 23 -13.52 2.04 -14.83
N ALA A 24 -14.29 2.79 -14.04
CA ALA A 24 -13.85 3.29 -12.75
C ALA A 24 -13.27 2.13 -11.94
N SER A 25 -11.93 2.06 -11.87
CA SER A 25 -11.26 0.97 -11.18
C SER A 25 -11.67 1.03 -9.71
N VAL A 26 -11.74 -0.13 -9.04
CA VAL A 26 -12.04 -0.18 -7.60
C VAL A 26 -11.03 0.59 -6.75
N PHE A 27 -9.87 0.95 -7.31
CA PHE A 27 -8.82 1.69 -6.63
C PHE A 27 -8.85 3.20 -6.93
N PHE A 28 -9.72 3.68 -7.81
CA PHE A 28 -9.74 5.10 -8.18
C PHE A 28 -10.11 6.00 -6.99
N GLY A 29 -9.20 6.91 -6.63
CA GLY A 29 -9.34 7.82 -5.49
C GLY A 29 -9.18 7.16 -4.11
N GLN A 30 -8.81 5.88 -4.06
CA GLN A 30 -8.66 5.11 -2.83
C GLN A 30 -7.21 5.17 -2.35
N VAL A 31 -7.02 5.22 -1.02
CA VAL A 31 -5.70 5.22 -0.41
C VAL A 31 -5.25 3.77 -0.17
N VAL A 32 -4.13 3.40 -0.79
CA VAL A 32 -3.61 2.04 -0.81
C VAL A 32 -2.21 2.00 -0.21
N VAL A 33 -2.01 1.10 0.75
CA VAL A 33 -0.70 0.82 1.34
C VAL A 33 -0.25 -0.56 0.91
N THR A 34 0.96 -0.67 0.34
CA THR A 34 1.55 -1.95 -0.09
C THR A 34 2.68 -2.37 0.85
N GLU A 35 2.63 -3.60 1.33
CA GLU A 35 3.68 -4.17 2.17
C GLU A 35 4.02 -5.61 1.78
N GLY A 36 5.28 -6.01 2.02
CA GLY A 36 5.78 -7.32 1.66
C GLY A 36 6.34 -7.39 0.25
N GLU A 37 6.66 -8.61 -0.15
CA GLU A 37 7.15 -8.99 -1.47
C GLU A 37 6.05 -9.71 -2.23
N PHE A 38 5.90 -9.39 -3.52
CA PHE A 38 4.91 -10.02 -4.38
C PHE A 38 5.61 -10.90 -5.39
N ARG A 39 5.04 -12.08 -5.67
CA ARG A 39 5.63 -13.05 -6.60
C ARG A 39 5.38 -12.64 -8.05
N SER A 40 4.22 -12.07 -8.31
CA SER A 40 3.74 -11.72 -9.65
C SER A 40 4.19 -10.33 -10.10
N PHE A 41 4.52 -9.43 -9.17
CA PHE A 41 4.96 -8.07 -9.48
C PHE A 41 6.09 -7.62 -8.56
N THR A 42 6.95 -6.72 -9.06
CA THR A 42 7.78 -5.93 -8.14
C THR A 42 6.89 -4.87 -7.48
N ARG A 43 7.19 -4.50 -6.22
CA ARG A 43 6.44 -3.43 -5.51
C ARG A 43 6.34 -2.14 -6.35
N ARG A 44 7.42 -1.82 -7.09
CA ARG A 44 7.43 -0.70 -8.04
C ARG A 44 6.37 -0.87 -9.13
N LYS A 45 6.35 -2.01 -9.81
CA LYS A 45 5.39 -2.25 -10.90
C LYS A 45 3.94 -2.28 -10.39
N LEU A 46 3.72 -2.84 -9.20
CA LEU A 46 2.43 -2.83 -8.56
C LEU A 46 1.95 -1.39 -8.27
N ASN A 47 2.82 -0.57 -7.69
CA ASN A 47 2.50 0.83 -7.42
C ASN A 47 2.22 1.61 -8.71
N GLU A 48 2.93 1.31 -9.81
CA GLU A 48 2.62 1.88 -11.13
C GLU A 48 1.22 1.48 -11.59
N ILE A 49 0.86 0.18 -11.56
CA ILE A 49 -0.47 -0.30 -11.98
C ILE A 49 -1.58 0.33 -11.15
N LEU A 50 -1.40 0.40 -9.83
CA LEU A 50 -2.38 1.01 -8.93
C LEU A 50 -2.52 2.51 -9.18
N ARG A 51 -1.43 3.23 -9.42
CA ARG A 51 -1.47 4.65 -9.80
C ARG A 51 -2.12 4.87 -11.17
N GLU A 52 -1.84 4.02 -12.15
CA GLU A 52 -2.50 4.03 -13.46
C GLU A 52 -4.01 3.80 -13.34
N LYS A 53 -4.44 3.11 -12.29
CA LYS A 53 -5.85 2.90 -11.91
C LYS A 53 -6.43 4.04 -11.08
N GLY A 54 -5.65 5.06 -10.74
CA GLY A 54 -6.07 6.24 -9.98
C GLY A 54 -5.97 6.08 -8.46
N ALA A 55 -5.26 5.07 -7.97
CA ALA A 55 -5.02 4.86 -6.56
C ALA A 55 -3.97 5.83 -5.99
N ILE A 56 -4.16 6.21 -4.73
CA ILE A 56 -3.22 7.02 -3.96
C ILE A 56 -2.35 6.05 -3.16
N ILE A 57 -1.07 5.92 -3.53
CA ILE A 57 -0.15 4.99 -2.87
C ILE A 57 0.52 5.66 -1.68
N GLU A 58 0.31 5.09 -0.50
CA GLU A 58 0.90 5.52 0.76
C GLU A 58 1.89 4.48 1.31
N SER A 59 2.86 4.96 2.09
CA SER A 59 3.88 4.08 2.70
C SER A 59 3.48 3.57 4.08
N THR A 60 2.48 4.18 4.69
CA THR A 60 2.08 3.95 6.09
C THR A 60 0.57 3.92 6.21
N ILE A 61 0.04 2.98 7.00
CA ILE A 61 -1.40 2.97 7.31
C ILE A 61 -1.77 4.26 8.07
N THR A 62 -2.82 4.92 7.61
CA THR A 62 -3.45 6.05 8.29
C THR A 62 -4.95 5.79 8.46
N GLY A 63 -5.66 6.65 9.19
CA GLY A 63 -7.13 6.55 9.33
C GLY A 63 -7.88 6.73 8.00
N ASN A 64 -7.20 7.24 6.96
CA ASN A 64 -7.77 7.44 5.63
C ASN A 64 -7.40 6.29 4.67
N THR A 65 -6.75 5.22 5.13
CA THR A 65 -6.37 4.09 4.28
C THR A 65 -7.57 3.20 3.99
N ASP A 66 -7.84 2.96 2.70
CA ASP A 66 -8.96 2.14 2.22
C ASP A 66 -8.54 0.70 1.88
N PHE A 67 -7.32 0.51 1.39
CA PHE A 67 -6.78 -0.81 1.07
C PHE A 67 -5.38 -1.01 1.67
N TYR A 68 -5.19 -2.20 2.23
CA TYR A 68 -3.90 -2.66 2.70
C TYR A 68 -3.54 -3.94 1.96
N ILE A 69 -2.59 -3.83 1.04
CA ILE A 69 -2.17 -4.93 0.19
C ILE A 69 -0.94 -5.57 0.83
N VAL A 70 -1.06 -6.84 1.19
CA VAL A 70 -0.04 -7.60 1.89
C VAL A 70 0.47 -8.73 1.00
N GLY A 71 1.75 -8.66 0.68
CA GLY A 71 2.49 -9.74 0.04
C GLY A 71 3.14 -10.68 1.05
N ASP A 72 4.09 -11.47 0.56
CA ASP A 72 4.93 -12.34 1.36
C ASP A 72 5.88 -11.47 2.21
N ILE A 73 5.64 -11.42 3.52
CA ILE A 73 6.52 -10.72 4.46
C ILE A 73 7.41 -11.77 5.12
N PRO A 74 8.74 -11.63 5.06
CA PRO A 74 9.62 -12.60 5.70
C PRO A 74 9.40 -12.57 7.21
N LEU A 75 9.33 -13.75 7.83
CA LEU A 75 9.02 -13.92 9.25
C LEU A 75 9.92 -13.09 10.19
N GLU A 76 11.16 -12.80 9.77
CA GLU A 76 12.10 -11.95 10.51
C GLU A 76 11.63 -10.49 10.68
N LYS A 77 10.74 -10.01 9.80
CA LYS A 77 10.15 -8.66 9.85
C LYS A 77 8.80 -8.64 10.57
N LEU A 78 8.32 -9.79 10.99
CA LEU A 78 7.06 -9.92 11.71
C LEU A 78 7.33 -10.03 13.21
N ASP A 79 6.52 -9.31 13.99
CA ASP A 79 6.49 -9.45 15.44
C ASP A 79 5.91 -10.82 15.84
N SER A 80 5.90 -11.12 17.15
CA SER A 80 5.29 -12.33 17.73
C SER A 80 3.83 -12.60 17.32
N ASN A 81 3.14 -11.59 16.78
CA ASN A 81 1.77 -11.68 16.27
C ASN A 81 1.70 -11.97 14.75
N CYS A 82 2.81 -12.25 14.09
CA CYS A 82 2.89 -12.37 12.62
C CYS A 82 2.45 -11.07 11.90
N LEU A 83 2.61 -9.91 12.55
CA LEU A 83 2.24 -8.61 12.02
C LEU A 83 3.48 -7.75 11.78
N SER A 84 3.44 -6.97 10.71
CA SER A 84 4.38 -5.90 10.46
C SER A 84 4.03 -4.64 11.28
N SER A 85 4.90 -3.63 11.22
CA SER A 85 4.63 -2.32 11.85
C SER A 85 3.32 -1.68 11.36
N ASN A 86 3.01 -1.81 10.06
CA ASN A 86 1.76 -1.31 9.50
C ASN A 86 0.59 -2.26 9.82
N GLY A 87 0.77 -3.58 9.79
CA GLY A 87 -0.28 -4.53 10.20
C GLY A 87 -0.74 -4.30 11.64
N ARG A 88 0.18 -4.05 12.57
CA ARG A 88 -0.14 -3.70 13.97
C ARG A 88 -0.86 -2.37 14.08
N LYS A 89 -0.57 -1.41 13.19
CA LYS A 89 -1.21 -0.11 13.15
C LYS A 89 -2.63 -0.22 12.58
N LEU A 90 -2.81 -1.02 11.54
CA LEU A 90 -4.10 -1.33 10.97
C LEU A 90 -5.00 -2.02 11.98
N GLU A 91 -4.52 -3.06 12.66
CA GLU A 91 -5.31 -3.76 13.68
C GLU A 91 -5.78 -2.81 14.79
N ARG A 92 -4.90 -1.91 15.25
CA ARG A 92 -5.25 -0.87 16.22
C ARG A 92 -6.28 0.14 15.71
N LEU A 93 -6.27 0.46 14.42
CA LEU A 93 -7.24 1.39 13.84
C LEU A 93 -8.57 0.70 13.56
N LEU A 94 -8.57 -0.58 13.17
CA LEU A 94 -9.76 -1.42 13.04
C LEU A 94 -10.44 -1.61 14.39
N ASP A 95 -9.69 -1.91 15.44
CA ASP A 95 -10.21 -2.10 16.81
C ASP A 95 -10.92 -0.83 17.33
N LYS A 96 -10.41 0.34 16.93
CA LYS A 96 -11.03 1.63 17.26
C LYS A 96 -12.15 2.06 16.30
N GLY A 97 -12.35 1.34 15.20
CA GLY A 97 -13.26 1.75 14.12
C GLY A 97 -12.82 3.01 13.37
N GLU A 98 -11.53 3.35 13.44
CA GLU A 98 -10.92 4.54 12.82
C GLU A 98 -10.34 4.25 11.43
N SER A 99 -10.25 2.97 11.02
CA SER A 99 -9.89 2.60 9.65
C SER A 99 -10.82 1.52 9.12
N TYR A 100 -11.12 1.58 7.83
CA TYR A 100 -11.88 0.55 7.10
C TYR A 100 -11.00 -0.21 6.11
N ALA A 101 -9.67 -0.18 6.30
CA ALA A 101 -8.77 -0.69 5.29
C ALA A 101 -9.01 -2.18 5.05
N THR A 102 -9.25 -2.53 3.79
CA THR A 102 -9.48 -3.91 3.38
C THR A 102 -8.14 -4.58 3.13
N GLU A 103 -7.89 -5.68 3.82
CA GLU A 103 -6.70 -6.51 3.58
C GLU A 103 -6.86 -7.29 2.28
N LEU A 104 -5.92 -7.08 1.36
CA LEU A 104 -5.83 -7.75 0.07
C LEU A 104 -4.52 -8.53 -0.01
N ASP A 105 -4.63 -9.84 -0.13
CA ASP A 105 -3.50 -10.68 -0.52
C ASP A 105 -3.21 -10.57 -2.03
N GLU A 106 -2.05 -11.08 -2.44
CA GLU A 106 -1.61 -11.05 -3.84
C GLU A 106 -2.62 -11.68 -4.80
N ASP A 107 -3.23 -12.80 -4.43
CA ASP A 107 -4.18 -13.53 -5.28
C ASP A 107 -5.47 -12.72 -5.48
N LYS A 108 -6.01 -12.13 -4.41
CA LYS A 108 -7.17 -11.22 -4.50
C LYS A 108 -6.87 -9.97 -5.30
N LEU A 109 -5.69 -9.38 -5.11
CA LEU A 109 -5.26 -8.22 -5.87
C LEU A 109 -5.18 -8.57 -7.37
N LEU A 110 -4.57 -9.70 -7.71
CA LEU A 110 -4.51 -10.19 -9.09
C LEU A 110 -5.88 -10.41 -9.69
N ALA A 111 -6.83 -10.98 -8.94
CA ALA A 111 -8.19 -11.15 -9.39
C ALA A 111 -8.84 -9.80 -9.71
N LEU A 112 -8.71 -8.80 -8.82
CA LEU A 112 -9.23 -7.44 -9.06
C LEU A 112 -8.57 -6.76 -10.26
N LEU A 113 -7.28 -7.03 -10.51
CA LEU A 113 -6.57 -6.49 -11.66
C LEU A 113 -6.89 -7.22 -12.97
N ALA A 114 -7.28 -8.50 -12.92
CA ALA A 114 -7.55 -9.35 -14.07
C ALA A 114 -9.03 -9.35 -14.51
N GLU A 115 -9.96 -8.96 -13.62
CA GLU A 115 -11.37 -8.75 -13.96
C GLU A 115 -11.64 -7.42 -14.70
N GLU A 116 -10.61 -6.62 -14.99
CA GLU A 116 -10.68 -5.37 -15.77
C GLU A 116 -10.11 -5.49 -17.20
#